data_AF-A0A9K3N8S9-F1
#
_entry.id   AF-A0A9K3N8S9-F1
#
_cell.length_a   1.000
_cell.length_b   1.000
_cell.length_c   1.000
_cell.angle_alpha   90.00
_cell.angle_beta   90.00
_cell.angle_gamma   90.00
#
_symmetry.space_group_name_H-M   'P 1'
#
loop_
_entity.id
_entity.type
_entity.pdbx_description
1 polymer ?
#
loop_
_entity_poly.entity_id
_entity_poly.type
_entity_poly.pdbx_seq_one_letter_code
_entity_poly.pdbx_strand_id
1 'polypeptide(L)'
;MLRSYRHIVFSPLNPFRFTLHTGQHAPVQPRVCTFKTFMDCKPLPFNGTEGAIGLLHWIEKVEAVFAVCECPPANWVKFATGTLEGSALSWWKAQIQMLGLETANATAWEDFKDMIKEEYCHRDDIHKLEDEYYGLKMVGSEIETYTKLSNDYAALCPNMSRPMYRRIELYIKGLVPEIRSHVTSANLTTI
;
A
#
# COMPACT_ATOMS: atom_id res chain seq x y z
N MET A 1 40.56 -1.12 -45.10
CA MET A 1 40.60 -0.89 -46.56
C MET A 1 40.42 -2.21 -47.28
N LEU A 2 39.81 -2.15 -48.46
CA LEU A 2 39.20 -3.21 -49.25
C LEU A 2 40.18 -4.24 -49.88
N ARG A 3 39.55 -5.33 -50.37
CA ARG A 3 39.94 -6.31 -51.42
C ARG A 3 40.59 -7.60 -50.88
N SER A 4 40.29 -8.82 -51.33
CA SER A 4 39.51 -9.31 -52.48
C SER A 4 39.44 -10.86 -52.41
N TYR A 5 38.25 -11.41 -52.70
CA TYR A 5 37.93 -12.73 -53.28
C TYR A 5 38.49 -14.02 -52.68
N ARG A 6 37.58 -14.93 -52.27
CA ARG A 6 37.76 -16.38 -52.41
C ARG A 6 36.48 -17.06 -52.88
N HIS A 7 36.52 -17.44 -54.16
CA HIS A 7 35.98 -18.65 -54.79
C HIS A 7 34.86 -19.41 -54.05
N ILE A 8 33.66 -19.36 -54.63
CA ILE A 8 32.64 -20.40 -54.45
C ILE A 8 32.97 -21.53 -55.42
N VAL A 9 33.35 -22.69 -54.89
CA VAL A 9 33.35 -23.95 -55.64
C VAL A 9 32.16 -24.75 -55.15
N PHE A 10 31.17 -24.95 -56.01
CA PHE A 10 30.12 -25.93 -55.77
C PHE A 10 30.62 -27.30 -56.24
N SER A 11 30.42 -28.32 -55.41
CA SER A 11 30.20 -29.68 -55.92
C SER A 11 29.14 -30.40 -55.10
N PRO A 12 28.32 -31.23 -55.76
CA PRO A 12 27.05 -31.69 -55.22
C PRO A 12 27.21 -33.06 -54.55
N LEU A 13 26.38 -33.29 -53.51
CA LEU A 13 25.96 -34.58 -52.92
C LEU A 13 26.26 -34.72 -51.41
N ASN A 14 25.15 -34.78 -50.65
CA ASN A 14 24.94 -35.36 -49.31
C ASN A 14 25.32 -34.54 -48.03
N PRO A 15 24.74 -34.84 -46.84
CA PRO A 15 23.32 -34.95 -46.49
C PRO A 15 23.07 -34.51 -45.02
N PHE A 16 23.27 -33.25 -44.61
CA PHE A 16 22.90 -32.85 -43.25
C PHE A 16 22.34 -31.44 -43.22
N ARG A 17 21.01 -31.36 -43.39
CA ARG A 17 20.24 -30.16 -43.08
C ARG A 17 19.89 -30.21 -41.60
N PHE A 18 20.72 -29.61 -40.75
CA PHE A 18 20.28 -29.26 -39.40
C PHE A 18 19.36 -28.04 -39.51
N THR A 19 18.05 -28.27 -39.48
CA THR A 19 17.08 -27.20 -39.21
C THR A 19 17.26 -26.76 -37.77
N LEU A 20 17.82 -25.56 -37.56
CA LEU A 20 17.63 -24.85 -36.30
C LEU A 20 16.14 -24.47 -36.22
N HIS A 21 15.37 -25.21 -35.42
CA HIS A 21 14.09 -24.67 -34.95
C HIS A 21 14.43 -23.58 -33.93
N THR A 22 14.50 -22.34 -34.40
CA THR A 22 14.27 -21.19 -33.53
C THR A 22 12.87 -21.35 -32.95
N GLY A 23 12.80 -21.83 -31.71
CA GLY A 23 11.59 -21.75 -30.92
C GLY A 23 11.15 -20.30 -30.89
N GLN A 24 9.94 -20.03 -31.39
CA GLN A 24 9.27 -18.76 -31.17
C GLN A 24 9.02 -18.64 -29.66
N HIS A 25 9.97 -18.03 -28.94
CA HIS A 25 9.61 -17.37 -27.69
C HIS A 25 8.77 -16.17 -28.08
N ALA A 26 7.45 -16.31 -27.93
CA ALA A 26 6.54 -15.18 -27.96
C ALA A 26 7.07 -14.12 -26.98
N PRO A 27 7.05 -12.82 -27.33
CA PRO A 27 7.46 -11.79 -26.40
C PRO A 27 6.56 -11.89 -25.18
N VAL A 28 7.16 -12.07 -24.00
CA VAL A 28 6.45 -12.01 -22.72
C VAL A 28 5.91 -10.60 -22.62
N GLN A 29 4.62 -10.43 -22.92
CA GLN A 29 3.91 -9.17 -22.71
C GLN A 29 4.07 -8.81 -21.23
N PRO A 30 4.47 -7.58 -20.89
CA PRO A 30 4.48 -7.12 -19.51
C PRO A 30 3.10 -7.39 -18.90
N ARG A 31 3.06 -8.01 -17.72
CA ARG A 31 1.79 -8.23 -17.02
C ARG A 31 1.28 -6.86 -16.57
N VAL A 32 0.36 -6.28 -17.34
CA VAL A 32 -0.31 -5.05 -16.94
C VAL A 32 -1.38 -5.43 -15.91
N CYS A 33 -1.33 -4.85 -14.72
CA CYS A 33 -2.42 -4.98 -13.76
C CYS A 33 -3.75 -4.54 -14.39
N THR A 34 -4.71 -5.45 -14.39
CA THR A 34 -6.10 -5.18 -14.80
C THR A 34 -6.99 -5.10 -13.56
N PHE A 35 -8.18 -4.54 -13.71
CA PHE A 35 -9.18 -4.58 -12.64
C PHE A 35 -9.51 -6.03 -12.23
N LYS A 36 -9.52 -6.96 -13.20
CA LYS A 36 -9.74 -8.39 -12.92
C LYS A 36 -8.65 -8.95 -12.00
N THR A 37 -7.38 -8.77 -12.36
CA THR A 37 -6.27 -9.27 -11.54
C THR A 37 -6.23 -8.61 -10.17
N PHE A 38 -6.59 -7.33 -10.08
CA PHE A 38 -6.78 -6.63 -8.81
C PHE A 38 -7.87 -7.30 -7.95
N MET A 39 -9.05 -7.58 -8.53
CA MET A 39 -10.13 -8.25 -7.81
C MET A 39 -9.82 -9.71 -7.46
N ASP A 40 -9.03 -10.41 -8.27
CA ASP A 40 -8.54 -11.77 -7.99
C ASP A 40 -7.65 -11.79 -6.73
N CYS A 41 -6.96 -10.69 -6.43
CA CYS A 41 -6.21 -10.46 -5.19
C CYS A 41 -7.12 -10.23 -3.95
N LYS A 42 -8.46 -10.22 -4.13
CA LYS A 42 -9.50 -10.04 -3.09
C LYS A 42 -9.26 -8.81 -2.19
N PRO A 43 -9.30 -7.60 -2.77
CA PRO A 43 -9.13 -6.39 -1.98
C PRO A 43 -10.24 -6.29 -0.92
N LEU A 44 -9.91 -5.70 0.22
CA LEU A 44 -10.87 -5.46 1.29
C LEU A 44 -11.94 -4.48 0.79
N PRO A 45 -13.25 -4.75 0.96
CA PRO A 45 -14.28 -3.76 0.69
C PRO A 45 -14.38 -2.74 1.84
N PHE A 46 -14.96 -1.57 1.56
CA PHE A 46 -15.26 -0.57 2.58
C PHE A 46 -16.70 -0.07 2.44
N ASN A 47 -17.49 -0.25 3.49
CA ASN A 47 -18.91 0.12 3.50
C ASN A 47 -19.16 1.55 3.95
N GLY A 48 -18.23 2.17 4.68
CA GLY A 48 -18.35 3.51 5.24
C GLY A 48 -18.94 3.56 6.65
N THR A 49 -18.99 2.42 7.35
CA THR A 49 -19.50 2.29 8.73
C THR A 49 -18.43 1.82 9.72
N GLU A 50 -17.26 1.44 9.23
CA GLU A 50 -16.16 0.86 9.99
C GLU A 50 -15.33 1.92 10.75
N GLY A 51 -15.65 3.21 10.58
CA GLY A 51 -14.98 4.35 11.21
C GLY A 51 -13.56 4.60 10.68
N ALA A 52 -12.84 5.52 11.34
CA ALA A 52 -11.51 5.94 10.92
C ALA A 52 -10.49 4.79 10.86
N ILE A 53 -10.51 3.87 11.85
CA ILE A 53 -9.64 2.69 11.87
C ILE A 53 -9.93 1.79 10.67
N GLY A 54 -11.21 1.52 10.40
CA GLY A 54 -11.62 0.68 9.29
C GLY A 54 -11.22 1.27 7.94
N LEU A 55 -11.38 2.59 7.77
CA LEU A 55 -10.91 3.30 6.58
C LEU A 55 -9.40 3.18 6.39
N LEU A 56 -8.62 3.40 7.44
CA LEU A 56 -7.15 3.33 7.37
C LEU A 56 -6.68 1.92 7.04
N HIS A 57 -7.34 0.90 7.62
CA HIS A 57 -7.07 -0.50 7.28
C HIS A 57 -7.43 -0.82 5.83
N TRP A 58 -8.54 -0.29 5.32
CA TRP A 58 -8.92 -0.44 3.91
C TRP A 58 -7.89 0.18 2.97
N ILE A 59 -7.45 1.42 3.23
CA ILE A 59 -6.40 2.09 2.45
C ILE A 59 -5.14 1.22 2.41
N GLU A 60 -4.66 0.76 3.57
CA GLU A 60 -3.44 -0.06 3.68
C GLU A 60 -3.57 -1.36 2.86
N LYS A 61 -4.70 -2.05 2.97
CA LYS A 61 -4.94 -3.30 2.23
C LYS A 61 -5.02 -3.08 0.73
N VAL A 62 -5.69 -2.01 0.29
CA VAL A 62 -5.78 -1.67 -1.14
C VAL A 62 -4.42 -1.27 -1.71
N GLU A 63 -3.62 -0.50 -0.97
CA GLU A 63 -2.23 -0.15 -1.35
C GLU A 63 -1.34 -1.40 -1.45
N ALA A 64 -1.46 -2.34 -0.50
CA ALA A 64 -0.75 -3.61 -0.57
C ALA A 64 -1.12 -4.42 -1.81
N VAL A 65 -2.40 -4.43 -2.19
CA VAL A 65 -2.87 -5.08 -3.42
C VAL A 65 -2.31 -4.36 -4.66
N PHE A 66 -2.26 -3.02 -4.69
CA PHE A 66 -1.62 -2.30 -5.79
C PHE A 66 -0.16 -2.69 -5.98
N ALA A 67 0.59 -2.84 -4.89
CA ALA A 67 1.98 -3.29 -4.94
C ALA A 67 2.10 -4.73 -5.46
N VAL A 68 1.31 -5.66 -4.90
CA VAL A 68 1.36 -7.10 -5.26
C VAL A 68 0.97 -7.33 -6.71
N CYS A 69 -0.08 -6.67 -7.18
CA CYS A 69 -0.61 -6.89 -8.52
C CYS A 69 0.04 -5.92 -9.54
N GLU A 70 1.04 -5.11 -9.12
CA GLU A 70 1.82 -4.14 -9.92
C GLU A 70 0.94 -3.12 -10.68
N CYS A 71 -0.01 -2.51 -9.97
CA CYS A 71 -0.99 -1.64 -10.60
C CYS A 71 -0.42 -0.25 -10.90
N PRO A 72 -0.63 0.30 -12.10
CA PRO A 72 -0.13 1.62 -12.44
C PRO A 72 -0.88 2.69 -11.62
N PRO A 73 -0.19 3.71 -11.07
CA PRO A 73 -0.81 4.75 -10.23
C PRO A 73 -2.03 5.43 -10.85
N ALA A 74 -2.03 5.61 -12.18
CA ALA A 74 -3.15 6.19 -12.92
C ALA A 74 -4.47 5.40 -12.81
N ASN A 75 -4.43 4.13 -12.39
CA ASN A 75 -5.61 3.29 -12.19
C ASN A 75 -6.00 3.12 -10.72
N TRP A 76 -5.21 3.63 -9.76
CA TRP A 76 -5.41 3.33 -8.34
C TRP A 76 -6.77 3.79 -7.83
N VAL A 77 -7.14 5.06 -8.03
CA VAL A 77 -8.46 5.57 -7.60
C VAL A 77 -9.60 4.78 -8.25
N LYS A 78 -9.52 4.54 -9.56
CA LYS A 78 -10.53 3.77 -10.29
C LYS A 78 -10.68 2.34 -9.75
N PHE A 79 -9.59 1.68 -9.38
CA PHE A 79 -9.62 0.31 -8.86
C PHE A 79 -10.08 0.27 -7.40
N ALA A 80 -9.54 1.15 -6.55
CA ALA A 80 -9.94 1.28 -5.15
C ALA A 80 -11.44 1.55 -5.02
N THR A 81 -11.95 2.51 -5.80
CA THR A 81 -13.37 2.91 -5.73
C THR A 81 -14.31 1.81 -6.20
N GLY A 82 -13.82 0.84 -6.98
CA GLY A 82 -14.53 -0.40 -7.31
C GLY A 82 -14.72 -1.37 -6.14
N THR A 83 -14.11 -1.09 -4.98
CA THR A 83 -14.25 -1.87 -3.73
C THR A 83 -15.12 -1.16 -2.68
N LEU A 84 -15.60 0.05 -2.99
CA LEU A 84 -16.51 0.77 -2.11
C LEU A 84 -17.92 0.18 -2.20
N GLU A 85 -18.54 0.04 -1.04
CA GLU A 85 -19.90 -0.46 -0.88
C GLU A 85 -20.72 0.52 -0.04
N GLY A 86 -22.00 0.21 0.20
CA GLY A 86 -22.84 0.92 1.16
C GLY A 86 -22.84 2.45 1.02
N SER A 87 -22.58 3.15 2.12
CA SER A 87 -22.53 4.61 2.17
C SER A 87 -21.31 5.16 1.43
N ALA A 88 -20.17 4.45 1.48
CA ALA A 88 -18.94 4.85 0.78
C ALA A 88 -19.10 4.89 -0.74
N LEU A 89 -19.80 3.92 -1.33
CA LEU A 89 -20.15 3.95 -2.75
C LEU A 89 -21.08 5.13 -3.10
N SER A 90 -22.02 5.44 -2.21
CA SER A 90 -22.96 6.55 -2.40
C SER A 90 -22.23 7.89 -2.37
N TRP A 91 -21.31 8.07 -1.42
CA TRP A 91 -20.40 9.21 -1.37
C TRP A 91 -19.57 9.35 -2.65
N TRP A 92 -18.93 8.27 -3.10
CA TRP A 92 -18.11 8.33 -4.32
C TRP A 92 -18.92 8.71 -5.57
N LYS A 93 -20.17 8.21 -5.67
CA LYS A 93 -21.09 8.63 -6.73
C LYS A 93 -21.39 10.14 -6.67
N ALA A 94 -21.53 10.72 -5.48
CA ALA A 94 -21.69 12.17 -5.33
C ALA A 94 -20.44 12.95 -5.78
N GLN A 95 -19.24 12.45 -5.45
CA GLN A 95 -17.98 13.04 -5.94
C GLN A 95 -17.90 13.02 -7.48
N ILE A 96 -18.30 11.91 -8.11
CA ILE A 96 -18.38 11.81 -9.58
C ILE A 96 -19.36 12.83 -10.17
N GLN A 97 -20.50 13.07 -9.53
CA GLN A 97 -21.47 14.08 -10.00
C GLN A 97 -20.90 15.50 -9.93
N MET A 98 -20.10 15.79 -8.90
CA MET A 98 -19.52 17.10 -8.67
C MET A 98 -18.29 17.38 -9.55
N LEU A 99 -17.39 16.40 -9.71
CA LEU A 99 -16.11 16.56 -10.41
C LEU A 99 -16.16 16.12 -11.89
N GLY A 100 -17.11 15.25 -12.24
CA GLY A 100 -17.12 14.50 -13.49
C GLY A 100 -16.32 13.19 -13.39
N LEU A 101 -16.74 12.17 -14.12
CA LEU A 101 -16.15 10.82 -14.04
C LEU A 101 -14.66 10.76 -14.41
N GLU A 102 -14.27 11.49 -15.46
CA GLU A 102 -12.87 11.50 -15.91
C GLU A 102 -11.97 12.18 -14.88
N THR A 103 -12.37 13.36 -14.40
CA THR A 103 -11.66 14.09 -13.35
C THR A 103 -11.54 13.28 -12.07
N ALA A 104 -12.65 12.69 -11.60
CA ALA A 104 -12.68 11.89 -10.37
C ALA A 104 -11.77 10.66 -10.47
N ASN A 105 -11.75 9.98 -11.61
CA ASN A 105 -10.84 8.84 -11.82
C ASN A 105 -9.37 9.26 -11.98
N ALA A 106 -9.11 10.48 -12.44
CA ALA A 106 -7.77 11.03 -12.64
C ALA A 106 -7.19 11.68 -11.36
N THR A 107 -7.98 11.81 -10.30
CA THR A 107 -7.52 12.29 -8.99
C THR A 107 -6.29 11.49 -8.54
N ALA A 108 -5.25 12.18 -8.05
CA ALA A 108 -4.09 11.50 -7.51
C ALA A 108 -4.49 10.70 -6.25
N TRP A 109 -3.82 9.57 -6.02
CA TRP A 109 -4.17 8.70 -4.90
C TRP A 109 -4.08 9.39 -3.53
N GLU A 110 -3.08 10.26 -3.33
CA GLU A 110 -2.94 11.02 -2.09
C GLU A 110 -4.13 11.98 -1.88
N ASP A 111 -4.53 12.72 -2.93
CA ASP A 111 -5.69 13.63 -2.86
C ASP A 111 -6.98 12.85 -2.57
N PHE A 112 -7.16 11.68 -3.19
CA PHE A 112 -8.30 10.80 -2.90
C PHE A 112 -8.30 10.33 -1.44
N LYS A 113 -7.14 9.95 -0.89
CA LYS A 113 -7.01 9.56 0.52
C LYS A 113 -7.40 10.71 1.44
N ASP A 114 -7.05 11.94 1.10
CA ASP A 114 -7.43 13.11 1.90
C ASP A 114 -8.94 13.36 1.82
N MET A 115 -9.54 13.29 0.63
CA MET A 115 -10.98 13.42 0.44
C MET A 115 -11.79 12.39 1.24
N ILE A 116 -11.41 11.11 1.16
CA ILE A 116 -12.17 10.04 1.86
C ILE A 116 -11.96 10.09 3.37
N LYS A 117 -10.79 10.53 3.85
CA LYS A 117 -10.56 10.77 5.28
C LYS A 117 -11.36 11.96 5.78
N GLU A 118 -11.50 13.03 5.00
CA GLU A 118 -12.34 14.16 5.40
C GLU A 118 -13.81 13.74 5.60
N GLU A 119 -14.31 12.82 4.77
CA GLU A 119 -15.66 12.28 4.90
C GLU A 119 -15.81 11.33 6.10
N TYR A 120 -14.90 10.38 6.27
CA TYR A 120 -15.08 9.22 7.18
C TYR A 120 -14.20 9.22 8.43
N CYS A 121 -13.27 10.17 8.59
CA CYS A 121 -12.49 10.37 9.81
C CYS A 121 -12.97 11.61 10.55
N HIS A 122 -14.07 11.47 11.31
CA HIS A 122 -14.54 12.55 12.16
C HIS A 122 -13.49 12.94 13.21
N ARG A 123 -13.38 14.24 13.48
CA ARG A 123 -12.41 14.77 14.46
C ARG A 123 -12.58 14.14 15.84
N ASP A 124 -13.81 13.85 16.24
CA ASP A 124 -14.10 13.22 17.54
C ASP A 124 -13.53 11.80 17.63
N ASP A 125 -13.57 11.03 16.54
CA ASP A 125 -12.95 9.70 16.47
C ASP A 125 -11.43 9.79 16.52
N ILE A 126 -10.85 10.78 15.84
CA ILE A 126 -9.41 11.06 15.89
C ILE A 126 -8.99 11.43 17.31
N HIS A 127 -9.69 12.37 17.96
CA HIS A 127 -9.39 12.76 19.33
C HIS A 127 -9.50 11.57 20.29
N LYS A 128 -10.51 10.71 20.13
CA LYS A 128 -10.65 9.50 20.94
C LYS A 128 -9.45 8.56 20.76
N LEU A 129 -8.99 8.36 19.52
CA LEU A 129 -7.78 7.57 19.24
C LEU A 129 -6.53 8.21 19.83
N GLU A 130 -6.41 9.54 19.78
CA GLU A 130 -5.30 10.26 20.39
C GLU A 130 -5.29 10.12 21.92
N ASP A 131 -6.47 10.16 22.56
CA ASP A 131 -6.64 9.93 23.99
C ASP A 131 -6.29 8.48 24.37
N GLU A 132 -6.78 7.50 23.61
CA GLU A 132 -6.46 6.07 23.81
C GLU A 132 -4.96 5.82 23.63
N TYR A 133 -4.33 6.41 22.61
CA TYR A 133 -2.91 6.29 22.38
C TYR A 133 -2.09 6.95 23.50
N TYR A 134 -2.47 8.16 23.92
CA TYR A 134 -1.81 8.86 25.02
C TYR A 134 -1.97 8.09 26.35
N GLY A 135 -3.10 7.43 26.54
CA GLY A 135 -3.43 6.59 27.69
C GLY A 135 -2.86 5.17 27.64
N LEU A 136 -2.22 4.77 26.54
CA LEU A 136 -1.76 3.39 26.33
C LEU A 136 -0.76 2.94 27.41
N LYS A 137 -1.02 1.77 28.00
CA LYS A 137 -0.18 1.16 29.04
C LYS A 137 0.11 -0.30 28.72
N MET A 138 1.34 -0.72 28.99
CA MET A 138 1.74 -2.12 28.99
C MET A 138 1.11 -2.82 30.19
N VAL A 139 0.57 -4.02 29.96
CA VAL A 139 -0.03 -4.86 31.01
C VAL A 139 0.85 -6.09 31.22
N GLY A 140 1.24 -6.32 32.48
CA GLY A 140 2.08 -7.47 32.83
C GLY A 140 3.41 -7.50 32.06
N SER A 141 3.69 -8.63 31.41
CA SER A 141 4.91 -8.89 30.64
C SER A 141 4.68 -8.95 29.12
N GLU A 142 3.52 -8.50 28.63
CA GLU A 142 3.12 -8.59 27.21
C GLU A 142 3.73 -7.49 26.32
N ILE A 143 5.06 -7.46 26.20
CA ILE A 143 5.76 -6.42 25.43
C ILE A 143 5.41 -6.45 23.93
N GLU A 144 5.17 -7.64 23.36
CA GLU A 144 4.83 -7.81 21.95
C GLU A 144 3.46 -7.23 21.63
N THR A 145 2.44 -7.55 22.43
CA THR A 145 1.08 -6.98 22.31
C THR A 145 1.12 -5.47 22.45
N TYR A 146 1.83 -4.96 23.47
CA TYR A 146 2.00 -3.53 23.69
C TYR A 146 2.67 -2.83 22.50
N THR A 147 3.74 -3.43 21.97
CA THR A 147 4.50 -2.87 20.85
C THR A 147 3.67 -2.84 19.57
N LYS A 148 2.95 -3.92 19.28
CA LYS A 148 2.03 -3.98 18.15
C LYS A 148 1.00 -2.85 18.24
N LEU A 149 0.32 -2.75 19.38
CA LEU A 149 -0.74 -1.75 19.57
C LEU A 149 -0.20 -0.31 19.52
N SER A 150 0.98 -0.06 20.10
CA SER A 150 1.65 1.25 20.00
C SER A 150 2.01 1.62 18.56
N ASN A 151 2.46 0.65 17.76
CA ASN A 151 2.76 0.86 16.34
C ASN A 151 1.49 1.13 15.53
N ASP A 152 0.41 0.40 15.81
CA ASP A 152 -0.89 0.59 15.17
C ASP A 152 -1.41 2.01 15.45
N TYR A 153 -1.44 2.44 16.72
CA TYR A 153 -1.82 3.82 17.08
C TYR A 153 -0.91 4.87 16.45
N ALA A 154 0.40 4.62 16.36
CA ALA A 154 1.32 5.57 15.75
C ALA A 154 1.05 5.80 14.25
N ALA A 155 0.55 4.76 13.55
CA ALA A 155 0.12 4.86 12.17
C ALA A 155 -1.21 5.60 12.03
N LEU A 156 -2.15 5.38 12.97
CA LEU A 156 -3.46 6.04 12.99
C LEU A 156 -3.38 7.53 13.37
N CYS A 157 -2.44 7.89 14.28
CA CYS A 157 -2.27 9.24 14.82
C CYS A 157 -0.87 9.81 14.48
N PRO A 158 -0.57 10.12 13.21
CA PRO A 158 0.75 10.58 12.81
C PRO A 158 1.13 11.92 13.44
N ASN A 159 0.15 12.79 13.74
CA ASN A 159 0.39 14.09 14.37
C ASN A 159 0.91 13.97 15.82
N MET A 160 0.47 12.94 16.55
CA MET A 160 0.98 12.60 17.89
C MET A 160 2.37 11.96 17.83
N SER A 161 2.63 11.20 16.77
CA SER A 161 3.82 10.33 16.66
C SER A 161 4.99 10.96 15.94
N ARG A 162 4.78 12.10 15.25
CA ARG A 162 5.80 12.79 14.47
C ARG A 162 6.27 14.07 15.16
N PRO A 163 7.57 14.35 15.15
CA PRO A 163 8.65 13.50 14.63
C PRO A 163 8.97 12.33 15.58
N MET A 164 9.86 11.41 15.17
CA MET A 164 10.12 10.11 15.82
C MET A 164 10.34 10.17 17.34
N TYR A 165 10.92 11.25 17.87
CA TYR A 165 11.11 11.40 19.32
C TYR A 165 9.78 11.36 20.10
N ARG A 166 8.67 11.90 19.55
CA ARG A 166 7.37 11.86 20.23
C ARG A 166 6.83 10.44 20.34
N ARG A 167 7.01 9.63 19.29
CA ARG A 167 6.66 8.21 19.31
C ARG A 167 7.44 7.46 20.38
N ILE A 168 8.74 7.72 20.50
CA ILE A 168 9.58 7.13 21.55
C ILE A 168 9.10 7.54 22.94
N GLU A 169 8.78 8.82 23.16
CA GLU A 169 8.25 9.31 24.44
C GLU A 169 6.93 8.64 24.81
N LEU A 170 5.99 8.54 23.88
CA LEU A 170 4.69 7.88 24.09
C LEU A 170 4.87 6.38 24.40
N TYR A 171 5.78 5.71 23.70
CA TYR A 171 6.11 4.32 23.96
C TYR A 171 6.71 4.13 25.37
N ILE A 172 7.72 4.93 25.74
CA ILE A 172 8.35 4.83 27.07
C ILE A 172 7.37 5.17 28.19
N LYS A 173 6.47 6.14 27.98
CA LYS A 173 5.43 6.52 28.94
C LYS A 173 4.47 5.37 29.27
N GLY A 174 4.23 4.47 28.32
CA GLY A 174 3.33 3.33 28.49
C GLY A 174 3.96 2.11 29.15
N LEU A 175 5.30 2.00 29.17
CA LEU A 175 6.01 0.86 29.75
C LEU A 175 5.78 0.73 31.26
N VAL A 176 5.79 -0.53 31.73
CA VAL A 176 5.80 -0.84 33.17
C VAL A 176 7.09 -0.31 33.82
N PRO A 177 7.06 0.07 35.12
CA PRO A 177 8.19 0.76 35.78
C PRO A 177 9.53 0.04 35.64
N GLU A 178 9.53 -1.29 35.72
CA GLU A 178 10.72 -2.14 35.66
C GLU A 178 11.42 -1.97 34.30
N ILE A 179 10.69 -2.19 33.21
CA ILE A 179 11.22 -2.07 31.84
C ILE A 179 11.57 -0.61 31.53
N ARG A 180 10.72 0.33 31.94
CA ARG A 180 10.96 1.77 31.74
C ARG A 180 12.28 2.22 32.39
N SER A 181 12.56 1.74 33.60
CA SER A 181 13.82 2.02 34.30
C SER A 181 15.02 1.52 33.49
N HIS A 182 14.95 0.28 33.00
CA HIS A 182 16.01 -0.29 32.15
C HIS A 182 16.22 0.51 30.85
N VAL A 183 15.15 0.86 30.13
CA VAL A 183 15.22 1.62 28.87
C VAL A 183 15.78 3.03 29.09
N THR A 184 15.31 3.73 30.13
CA THR A 184 15.76 5.10 30.44
C THR A 184 17.23 5.12 30.87
N SER A 185 17.67 4.10 31.63
CA SER A 185 19.07 3.98 32.05
C SER A 185 20.02 3.67 30.88
N ALA A 186 19.51 3.06 29.80
CA ALA A 186 20.30 2.65 28.64
C ALA A 186 20.57 3.78 27.62
N ASN A 187 19.97 4.98 27.78
CA ASN A 187 20.15 6.12 26.86
C ASN A 187 20.07 5.71 25.36
N LEU A 188 18.99 5.01 24.97
CA LEU A 188 18.77 4.63 23.57
C LEU A 188 18.34 5.86 22.75
N THR A 189 19.29 6.71 22.39
CA THR A 189 19.10 7.90 21.54
C THR A 189 19.09 7.59 20.04
N THR A 190 19.16 6.33 19.62
CA THR A 190 19.20 5.99 18.18
C THR A 190 18.69 4.58 17.91
N ILE A 191 17.48 4.47 17.36
CA ILE A 191 17.06 3.46 16.37
C ILE A 191 16.12 4.14 15.38
#